data_AF-I3J3C7-F1
#
_entry.id   AF-I3J3C7-F1
#
_cell.length_a   1.000
_cell.length_b   1.000
_cell.length_c   1.000
_cell.angle_alpha   90.00
_cell.angle_beta   90.00
_cell.angle_gamma   90.00
#
_symmetry.space_group_name_H-M   'P 1'
#
loop_
_entity.id
_entity.type
_entity.pdbx_description
1 polymer ?
#
loop_
_entity_poly.entity_id
_entity_poly.type
_entity_poly.pdbx_seq_one_letter_code
_entity_poly.pdbx_strand_id
1 'polypeptide(L)'
;MINTYQTSLAPPPVPPRSRSQPVLIPASLPSQGHSKVLIRFLVGVVVLHLFLSLAGFFYLYYHEHMEKHFSAEDTGRWPSSQKQEMDKQDTMYKALARMAVKRTADKKISGCLQWDTTHSVLRGINYYEQIWLTIPETGFYYVYSKVTFSKGDSKVPLASKVQLRKNEAATSIGDVMKAYCYLESTKNPHMCTATQGDLILLEKGNQLSLWVQDLSLVDYEEGATNFGIYKL
;
A
#
# COMPACT_ATOMS: atom_id res chain seq x y z
N MET A 1 -52.10 53.53 64.66
CA MET A 1 -53.08 53.06 63.65
C MET A 1 -52.44 51.87 62.97
N ILE A 2 -52.89 50.63 63.15
CA ILE A 2 -54.15 50.10 62.64
C ILE A 2 -54.74 49.09 63.65
N ASN A 3 -56.04 49.26 63.92
CA ASN A 3 -56.94 48.28 64.55
C ASN A 3 -57.09 47.06 63.65
N THR A 4 -57.37 45.86 64.18
CA THR A 4 -58.70 45.22 64.03
C THR A 4 -58.75 43.78 64.58
N TYR A 5 -59.62 43.62 65.57
CA TYR A 5 -60.59 42.54 65.84
C TYR A 5 -60.18 41.06 65.85
N GLN A 6 -60.40 40.50 67.06
CA GLN A 6 -60.97 39.19 67.42
C GLN A 6 -61.66 38.45 66.25
N THR A 7 -61.68 37.12 66.17
CA THR A 7 -62.42 36.25 67.11
C THR A 7 -62.11 34.77 66.81
N SER A 8 -62.02 34.01 67.90
CA SER A 8 -61.86 32.57 68.08
C SER A 8 -62.69 31.65 67.18
N LEU A 9 -62.08 30.58 66.66
CA LEU A 9 -62.73 29.28 66.45
C LEU A 9 -61.79 28.14 66.90
N ALA A 10 -62.39 27.14 67.55
CA ALA A 10 -61.79 26.12 68.39
C ALA A 10 -60.71 25.25 67.71
N PRO A 11 -59.73 24.70 68.47
CA PRO A 11 -58.77 23.76 67.92
C PRO A 11 -59.49 22.46 67.51
N PRO A 12 -59.38 22.03 66.24
CA PRO A 12 -59.87 20.72 65.86
C PRO A 12 -59.01 19.62 66.52
N PRO A 13 -59.61 18.47 66.86
CA PRO A 13 -59.02 17.44 67.69
C PRO A 13 -57.75 16.83 67.09
N VAL A 14 -56.76 16.59 67.96
CA VAL A 14 -55.52 15.87 67.64
C VAL A 14 -55.87 14.44 67.19
N PRO A 15 -55.53 14.03 65.96
CA PRO A 15 -55.73 12.66 65.51
C PRO A 15 -54.83 11.67 66.29
N PRO A 16 -55.31 10.43 66.53
CA PRO A 16 -54.62 9.45 67.37
C PRO A 16 -53.24 9.05 66.81
N ARG A 17 -52.26 8.96 67.73
CA ARG A 17 -50.94 8.33 67.51
C ARG A 17 -51.14 6.85 67.11
N SER A 18 -51.00 6.56 65.82
CA SER A 18 -50.89 5.20 65.29
C SER A 18 -49.42 4.88 65.02
N ARG A 19 -48.97 3.81 65.66
CA ARG A 19 -47.71 3.05 65.53
C ARG A 19 -46.81 3.46 64.35
N SER A 20 -45.55 3.70 64.70
CA SER A 20 -44.38 3.50 63.85
C SER A 20 -44.45 2.14 63.13
N GLN A 21 -44.97 2.15 61.90
CA GLN A 21 -44.64 1.12 60.93
C GLN A 21 -43.27 1.47 60.35
N PRO A 22 -42.33 0.52 60.25
CA PRO A 22 -41.13 0.73 59.47
C PRO A 22 -41.60 0.96 58.04
N VAL A 23 -41.37 2.16 57.53
CA VAL A 23 -41.40 2.40 56.09
C VAL A 23 -40.25 1.55 55.55
N LEU A 24 -40.58 0.31 55.20
CA LEU A 24 -39.84 -0.47 54.23
C LEU A 24 -39.86 0.39 52.98
N ILE A 25 -38.78 1.16 52.78
CA ILE A 25 -38.40 1.59 51.44
C ILE A 25 -38.36 0.28 50.66
N PRO A 26 -39.25 0.04 49.67
CA PRO A 26 -39.00 -1.05 48.76
C PRO A 26 -37.72 -0.64 48.05
N ALA A 27 -36.61 -1.27 48.43
CA ALA A 27 -35.47 -1.35 47.54
C ALA A 27 -36.06 -1.88 46.24
N SER A 28 -36.14 -0.99 45.25
CA SER A 28 -36.56 -1.34 43.91
C SER A 28 -35.61 -2.44 43.47
N LEU A 29 -36.10 -3.68 43.44
CA LEU A 29 -35.42 -4.74 42.72
C LEU A 29 -35.13 -4.19 41.31
N PRO A 30 -33.90 -4.33 40.78
CA PRO A 30 -33.60 -3.87 39.45
C PRO A 30 -34.60 -4.52 38.49
N SER A 31 -35.34 -3.69 37.77
CA SER A 31 -36.43 -4.13 36.92
C SER A 31 -35.91 -5.19 35.95
N GLN A 32 -36.51 -6.38 36.02
CA GLN A 32 -36.24 -7.50 35.14
C GLN A 32 -36.89 -7.25 33.76
N GLY A 33 -36.51 -6.17 33.09
CA GLY A 33 -37.20 -5.68 31.89
C GLY A 33 -36.31 -5.28 30.71
N HIS A 34 -35.02 -4.97 30.94
CA HIS A 34 -34.20 -4.27 29.94
C HIS A 34 -32.99 -5.06 29.40
N SER A 35 -32.76 -6.30 29.86
CA SER A 35 -31.60 -7.10 29.44
C SER A 35 -31.83 -7.92 28.18
N LYS A 36 -33.09 -8.22 27.79
CA LYS A 36 -33.36 -9.14 26.67
C LYS A 36 -32.95 -8.56 25.31
N VAL A 37 -33.19 -7.27 25.09
CA VAL A 37 -32.82 -6.60 23.82
C VAL A 37 -31.31 -6.42 23.73
N LEU A 38 -30.67 -6.01 24.83
CA LEU A 38 -29.22 -5.87 24.92
C LEU A 38 -28.51 -7.22 24.70
N ILE A 39 -28.99 -8.29 25.33
CA ILE A 39 -28.42 -9.64 25.16
C ILE A 39 -28.60 -10.12 23.72
N ARG A 40 -29.77 -9.90 23.10
CA ARG A 40 -29.99 -10.26 21.68
C ARG A 40 -29.07 -9.48 20.74
N PHE A 41 -28.87 -8.19 21.00
CA PHE A 41 -27.94 -7.36 20.25
C PHE A 41 -26.50 -7.85 20.42
N LEU A 42 -26.07 -8.12 21.65
CA LEU A 42 -24.71 -8.58 21.95
C LEU A 42 -24.44 -9.96 21.33
N VAL A 43 -25.41 -10.88 21.39
CA VAL A 43 -25.34 -12.17 20.68
C VAL A 43 -25.23 -11.96 19.17
N GLY A 44 -26.00 -11.03 18.60
CA GLY A 44 -25.91 -10.68 17.18
C GLY A 44 -24.53 -10.17 16.78
N VAL A 45 -23.93 -9.28 17.57
CA VAL A 45 -22.57 -8.76 17.33
C VAL A 45 -21.52 -9.86 17.42
N VAL A 46 -21.62 -10.75 18.41
CA VAL A 46 -20.67 -11.88 18.57
C VAL A 46 -20.79 -12.86 17.41
N VAL A 47 -22.01 -13.21 17.00
CA VAL A 47 -22.24 -14.10 15.84
C VAL A 47 -21.74 -13.46 14.55
N LEU A 48 -22.00 -12.16 14.35
CA LEU A 48 -21.50 -11.42 13.20
C LEU A 48 -19.97 -11.40 13.18
N HIS A 49 -19.34 -11.16 14.33
CA HIS A 49 -17.88 -11.14 14.43
C HIS A 49 -17.29 -12.52 14.13
N LEU A 50 -17.86 -13.58 14.69
CA LEU A 50 -17.48 -14.97 14.38
C LEU A 50 -17.58 -15.25 12.88
N PHE A 51 -18.67 -14.82 12.24
CA PHE A 51 -18.87 -14.97 10.80
C PHE A 51 -17.83 -14.20 9.99
N LEU A 52 -17.54 -12.95 10.34
CA LEU A 52 -16.53 -12.13 9.66
C LEU A 52 -15.13 -12.72 9.83
N SER A 53 -14.80 -13.26 11.01
CA SER A 53 -13.52 -13.92 11.27
C SER A 53 -13.40 -15.24 10.48
N LEU A 54 -14.43 -16.08 10.47
CA LEU A 54 -14.43 -17.32 9.68
C LEU A 54 -14.37 -17.03 8.19
N ALA A 55 -15.22 -16.13 7.69
CA ALA A 55 -15.24 -15.74 6.27
C ALA A 55 -13.91 -15.09 5.86
N GLY A 56 -13.34 -14.22 6.69
CA GLY A 56 -12.03 -13.61 6.44
C GLY A 56 -10.91 -14.64 6.45
N PHE A 57 -10.93 -15.59 7.38
CA PHE A 57 -9.97 -16.69 7.41
C PHE A 57 -10.09 -17.59 6.18
N PHE A 58 -11.30 -18.00 5.79
CA PHE A 58 -11.52 -18.75 4.56
C PHE A 58 -11.08 -17.96 3.34
N TYR A 59 -11.38 -16.66 3.28
CA TYR A 59 -10.96 -15.80 2.17
C TYR A 59 -9.43 -15.78 2.03
N LEU A 60 -8.70 -15.56 3.12
CA LEU A 60 -7.24 -15.57 3.11
C LEU A 60 -6.68 -16.96 2.81
N TYR A 61 -7.27 -18.01 3.38
CA TYR A 61 -6.88 -19.40 3.14
C TYR A 61 -7.06 -19.82 1.68
N TYR A 62 -8.21 -19.48 1.07
CA TYR A 62 -8.47 -19.74 -0.34
C TYR A 62 -7.59 -18.87 -1.24
N HIS A 63 -7.36 -17.60 -0.92
CA HIS A 63 -6.48 -16.75 -1.70
C HIS A 63 -5.03 -17.29 -1.73
N GLU A 64 -4.52 -17.74 -0.57
CA GLU A 64 -3.17 -18.31 -0.47
C GLU A 64 -3.06 -19.68 -1.16
N HIS A 65 -4.11 -20.52 -1.10
CA HIS A 65 -4.12 -21.80 -1.82
C HIS A 65 -4.32 -21.63 -3.33
N MET A 66 -5.11 -20.66 -3.77
CA MET A 66 -5.31 -20.36 -5.19
C MET A 66 -4.03 -19.82 -5.83
N GLU A 67 -3.27 -18.94 -5.16
CA GLU A 67 -1.96 -18.50 -5.68
C GLU A 67 -0.97 -19.67 -5.88
N LYS A 68 -1.02 -20.69 -5.00
CA LYS A 68 -0.18 -21.90 -5.12
C LYS A 68 -0.68 -22.85 -6.22
N HIS A 69 -1.99 -22.97 -6.43
CA HIS A 69 -2.57 -23.79 -7.50
C HIS A 69 -2.47 -23.15 -8.89
N PHE A 70 -2.41 -21.82 -9.01
CA PHE A 70 -2.18 -21.16 -10.31
C PHE A 70 -0.74 -21.27 -10.81
N SER A 71 0.21 -21.70 -9.96
CA SER A 71 1.60 -21.95 -10.37
C SER A 71 1.87 -23.38 -10.86
N ALA A 72 0.90 -24.29 -10.75
CA ALA A 72 1.04 -25.67 -11.22
C ALA A 72 -0.27 -26.09 -11.91
N GLU A 73 -0.17 -26.41 -13.20
CA GLU A 73 -1.23 -27.03 -14.04
C GLU A 73 -1.98 -26.08 -14.99
N ASP A 74 -1.30 -25.63 -16.05
CA ASP A 74 -1.93 -25.17 -17.29
C ASP A 74 -1.96 -26.31 -18.31
N THR A 75 -3.07 -27.04 -18.39
CA THR A 75 -3.50 -27.66 -19.65
C THR A 75 -4.99 -27.97 -19.64
N GLY A 76 -5.78 -27.29 -20.49
CA GLY A 76 -6.94 -27.91 -21.14
C GLY A 76 -8.33 -27.31 -20.91
N ARG A 77 -8.79 -26.58 -21.93
CA ARG A 77 -10.13 -26.67 -22.59
C ARG A 77 -11.47 -26.52 -21.79
N TRP A 78 -12.20 -25.44 -22.15
CA TRP A 78 -13.68 -25.18 -22.18
C TRP A 78 -14.41 -24.70 -20.91
N PRO A 79 -15.58 -23.99 -20.99
CA PRO A 79 -16.13 -23.13 -22.05
C PRO A 79 -16.36 -21.66 -21.59
N SER A 80 -16.58 -20.79 -22.58
CA SER A 80 -16.33 -19.34 -22.59
C SER A 80 -17.53 -18.43 -22.32
N SER A 81 -18.36 -18.69 -21.31
CA SER A 81 -19.60 -17.88 -21.14
C SER A 81 -19.91 -17.36 -19.74
N GLN A 82 -19.07 -17.62 -18.73
CA GLN A 82 -19.26 -17.04 -17.38
C GLN A 82 -18.02 -16.36 -16.76
N LYS A 83 -16.87 -16.37 -17.43
CA LYS A 83 -15.69 -15.59 -17.01
C LYS A 83 -15.82 -14.08 -17.31
N GLN A 84 -16.77 -13.72 -18.18
CA GLN A 84 -16.89 -12.39 -18.78
C GLN A 84 -17.47 -11.30 -17.87
N GLU A 85 -18.00 -11.63 -16.68
CA GLU A 85 -18.48 -10.63 -15.71
C GLU A 85 -17.56 -10.42 -14.51
N MET A 86 -16.66 -11.37 -14.20
CA MET A 86 -15.63 -11.18 -13.17
C MET A 86 -14.28 -10.70 -13.75
N ASP A 87 -14.08 -10.80 -15.07
CA ASP A 87 -12.94 -10.18 -15.78
C ASP A 87 -13.15 -8.68 -16.07
N LYS A 88 -14.35 -8.12 -15.81
CA LYS A 88 -14.66 -6.70 -16.07
C LYS A 88 -14.27 -5.75 -14.93
N GLN A 89 -13.81 -6.30 -13.80
CA GLN A 89 -13.31 -5.52 -12.66
C GLN A 89 -11.78 -5.51 -12.57
N ASP A 90 -11.10 -6.33 -13.37
CA ASP A 90 -9.63 -6.32 -13.53
C ASP A 90 -9.12 -5.27 -14.54
N THR A 91 -10.04 -4.50 -15.14
CA THR A 91 -9.77 -3.46 -16.14
C THR A 91 -9.12 -2.17 -15.58
N MET A 92 -8.35 -2.21 -14.48
CA MET A 92 -7.68 -0.98 -14.00
C MET A 92 -6.42 -1.14 -13.13
N TYR A 93 -5.62 -2.20 -13.26
CA TYR A 93 -4.24 -2.08 -12.75
C TYR A 93 -3.42 -1.25 -13.74
N LYS A 94 -3.36 0.07 -13.49
CA LYS A 94 -2.45 0.97 -14.22
C LYS A 94 -1.03 0.39 -14.14
N ALA A 95 -0.40 0.24 -15.31
CA ALA A 95 0.93 -0.34 -15.44
C ALA A 95 1.92 0.37 -14.48
N LEU A 96 2.62 -0.40 -13.66
CA LEU A 96 3.53 0.10 -12.62
C LEU A 96 4.71 -0.86 -12.44
N ALA A 97 5.90 -0.30 -12.25
CA ALA A 97 7.07 -1.02 -11.80
C ALA A 97 7.87 -0.19 -10.79
N ARG A 98 8.39 -0.85 -9.77
CA ARG A 98 9.42 -0.33 -8.86
C ARG A 98 10.49 -1.41 -8.73
N MET A 99 11.64 -1.14 -9.29
CA MET A 99 12.75 -2.08 -9.41
C MET A 99 13.74 -1.88 -8.27
N ALA A 100 14.04 -2.98 -7.58
CA ALA A 100 15.13 -3.08 -6.63
C ALA A 100 16.42 -3.41 -7.38
N VAL A 101 17.53 -2.77 -7.00
CA VAL A 101 18.83 -3.02 -7.64
C VAL A 101 19.41 -4.37 -7.19
N LYS A 102 19.98 -5.12 -8.13
CA LYS A 102 20.72 -6.35 -7.86
C LYS A 102 22.21 -6.11 -7.99
N ARG A 103 23.00 -6.55 -7.01
CA ARG A 103 24.46 -6.62 -7.16
C ARG A 103 24.81 -7.85 -8.00
N THR A 104 25.33 -7.63 -9.20
CA THR A 104 25.75 -8.70 -10.11
C THR A 104 27.25 -8.63 -10.40
N ALA A 105 27.92 -9.79 -10.40
CA ALA A 105 29.32 -9.91 -10.79
C ALA A 105 29.52 -9.97 -12.32
N ASP A 106 28.48 -10.37 -13.06
CA ASP A 106 28.48 -10.48 -14.51
C ASP A 106 28.32 -9.12 -15.21
N LYS A 107 29.37 -8.71 -15.92
CA LYS A 107 29.38 -7.54 -16.81
C LYS A 107 28.68 -7.85 -18.13
N LYS A 108 27.37 -8.15 -18.13
CA LYS A 108 26.61 -8.39 -19.37
C LYS A 108 26.52 -7.14 -20.25
N ILE A 109 26.29 -5.97 -19.66
CA ILE A 109 26.23 -4.68 -20.34
C ILE A 109 26.89 -3.63 -19.46
N SER A 110 27.91 -2.95 -19.99
CA SER A 110 28.68 -1.93 -19.27
C SER A 110 27.77 -0.78 -18.79
N GLY A 111 27.62 -0.64 -17.48
CA GLY A 111 26.96 0.51 -16.83
C GLY A 111 25.44 0.39 -16.66
N CYS A 112 24.76 -0.58 -17.27
CA CYS A 112 23.33 -0.79 -17.03
C CYS A 112 23.09 -1.53 -15.71
N LEU A 113 22.19 -1.00 -14.88
CA LEU A 113 21.79 -1.65 -13.65
C LEU A 113 20.91 -2.87 -13.94
N GLN A 114 21.11 -3.91 -13.14
CA GLN A 114 20.27 -5.11 -13.14
C GLN A 114 19.30 -5.07 -11.98
N TRP A 115 18.13 -5.64 -12.21
CA TRP A 115 17.02 -5.61 -11.29
C TRP A 115 16.83 -6.95 -10.60
N ASP A 116 16.59 -6.86 -9.30
CA ASP A 116 16.22 -8.01 -8.50
C ASP A 116 14.70 -8.24 -8.59
N THR A 117 14.30 -9.22 -9.37
CA THR A 117 12.88 -9.51 -9.62
C THR A 117 12.15 -10.01 -8.38
N THR A 118 12.84 -10.54 -7.36
CA THR A 118 12.19 -11.03 -6.14
C THR A 118 11.80 -9.89 -5.21
N HIS A 119 12.58 -8.81 -5.19
CA HIS A 119 12.32 -7.62 -4.35
C HIS A 119 11.75 -6.44 -5.15
N SER A 120 11.50 -6.62 -6.45
CA SER A 120 10.86 -5.63 -7.32
C SER A 120 9.34 -5.81 -7.32
N VAL A 121 8.62 -4.71 -7.47
CA VAL A 121 7.17 -4.72 -7.68
C VAL A 121 6.91 -4.48 -9.15
N LEU A 122 6.25 -5.42 -9.83
CA LEU A 122 5.80 -5.27 -11.22
C LEU A 122 4.30 -5.55 -11.32
N ARG A 123 3.56 -4.66 -11.98
CA ARG A 123 2.13 -4.80 -12.28
C ARG A 123 1.88 -4.31 -13.70
N GLY A 124 1.56 -5.22 -14.61
CA GLY A 124 1.31 -4.88 -16.00
C GLY A 124 2.54 -4.40 -16.79
N ILE A 125 3.75 -4.41 -16.22
CA ILE A 125 5.00 -4.08 -16.91
C ILE A 125 5.87 -5.33 -17.02
N ASN A 126 6.39 -5.60 -18.20
CA ASN A 126 7.28 -6.73 -18.46
C ASN A 126 8.74 -6.29 -18.32
N TYR A 127 9.66 -7.25 -18.17
CA TYR A 127 11.09 -6.99 -18.19
C TYR A 127 11.84 -7.95 -19.12
N TYR A 128 13.02 -7.54 -19.57
CA TYR A 128 13.89 -8.32 -20.43
C TYR A 128 15.33 -8.33 -19.88
N GLU A 129 15.91 -9.53 -19.79
CA GLU A 129 17.25 -9.78 -19.25
C GLU A 129 17.54 -9.16 -17.87
N GLN A 130 16.49 -8.89 -17.09
CA GLN A 130 16.59 -8.21 -15.79
C GLN A 130 17.20 -6.80 -15.88
N ILE A 131 17.28 -6.19 -17.07
CA ILE A 131 17.87 -4.86 -17.29
C ILE A 131 16.81 -3.88 -17.82
N TRP A 132 15.99 -4.35 -18.75
CA TRP A 132 15.06 -3.51 -19.50
C TRP A 132 13.64 -3.68 -18.99
N LEU A 133 12.92 -2.58 -18.76
CA LEU A 133 11.47 -2.56 -18.56
C LEU A 133 10.77 -2.34 -19.90
N THR A 134 9.80 -3.17 -20.24
CA THR A 134 9.08 -3.14 -21.51
C THR A 134 7.68 -2.58 -21.32
N ILE A 135 7.35 -1.57 -22.12
CA ILE A 135 6.10 -0.84 -22.03
C ILE A 135 4.96 -1.66 -22.68
N PRO A 136 3.90 -2.01 -21.94
CA PRO A 136 2.81 -2.86 -22.43
C PRO A 136 1.84 -2.10 -23.36
N GLU A 137 1.68 -0.81 -23.12
CA GLU A 137 0.64 0.03 -23.68
C GLU A 137 1.16 1.44 -23.89
N THR A 138 0.79 2.06 -25.02
CA THR A 138 1.10 3.45 -25.29
C THR A 138 0.42 4.38 -24.29
N GLY A 139 1.13 5.42 -23.84
CA GLY A 139 0.58 6.43 -22.94
C GLY A 139 1.65 7.29 -22.28
N PHE A 140 1.20 8.21 -21.43
CA PHE A 140 2.09 8.99 -20.57
C PHE A 140 2.44 8.19 -19.32
N TYR A 141 3.73 8.14 -19.02
CA TYR A 141 4.28 7.49 -17.84
C TYR A 141 5.09 8.49 -17.04
N TYR A 142 4.94 8.46 -15.73
CA TYR A 142 5.90 9.10 -14.85
C TYR A 142 7.04 8.12 -14.59
N VAL A 143 8.24 8.50 -15.02
CA VAL A 143 9.46 7.71 -14.86
C VAL A 143 10.33 8.40 -13.84
N TYR A 144 10.85 7.66 -12.86
CA TYR A 144 11.76 8.20 -11.86
C TYR A 144 12.93 7.26 -11.59
N SER A 145 14.05 7.84 -11.20
CA SER A 145 15.21 7.09 -10.74
C SER A 145 15.87 7.78 -9.56
N LYS A 146 16.34 6.98 -8.61
CA LYS A 146 17.22 7.40 -7.53
C LYS A 146 18.45 6.50 -7.57
N VAL A 147 19.63 7.09 -7.74
CA VAL A 147 20.90 6.35 -7.71
C VAL A 147 21.78 6.99 -6.65
N THR A 148 22.20 6.20 -5.68
CA THR A 148 23.16 6.64 -4.67
C THR A 148 24.53 6.09 -5.01
N PHE A 149 25.52 6.97 -4.99
CA PHE A 149 26.92 6.63 -5.19
C PHE A 149 27.65 6.69 -3.85
N SER A 150 28.43 5.64 -3.56
CA SER A 150 29.26 5.53 -2.35
C SER A 150 30.70 5.98 -2.58
N LYS A 151 31.10 6.17 -3.84
CA LYS A 151 32.46 6.55 -4.25
C LYS A 151 32.42 7.55 -5.41
N GLY A 152 33.35 8.49 -5.38
CA GLY A 152 33.56 9.47 -6.44
C GLY A 152 34.52 8.99 -7.53
N ASP A 153 34.38 9.55 -8.73
CA ASP A 153 35.31 9.42 -9.85
C ASP A 153 36.07 10.75 -10.03
N SER A 154 37.40 10.69 -10.20
CA SER A 154 38.26 11.87 -10.29
C SER A 154 38.30 12.51 -11.68
N LYS A 155 37.73 11.87 -12.70
CA LYS A 155 37.84 12.26 -14.12
C LYS A 155 36.49 12.56 -14.75
N VAL A 156 35.42 11.95 -14.28
CA VAL A 156 34.09 12.03 -14.92
C VAL A 156 33.01 12.25 -13.85
N PRO A 157 31.99 13.07 -14.11
CA PRO A 157 30.89 13.25 -13.17
C PRO A 157 30.06 11.97 -13.05
N LEU A 158 29.63 11.66 -11.82
CA LEU A 158 28.72 10.56 -11.55
C LEU A 158 27.38 10.84 -12.21
N ALA A 159 27.00 9.98 -13.15
CA ALA A 159 25.82 10.16 -13.97
C ALA A 159 24.81 9.03 -13.75
N SER A 160 23.54 9.40 -13.63
CA SER A 160 22.38 8.52 -13.69
C SER A 160 21.59 8.87 -14.95
N LYS A 161 21.51 7.95 -15.91
CA LYS A 161 20.84 8.17 -17.19
C LYS A 161 19.74 7.16 -17.41
N VAL A 162 18.53 7.63 -17.70
CA VAL A 162 17.47 6.74 -18.18
C VAL A 162 17.63 6.59 -19.67
N GLN A 163 17.86 5.35 -20.10
CA GLN A 163 18.01 4.99 -21.51
C GLN A 163 16.70 4.46 -22.07
N LEU A 164 16.41 4.81 -23.32
CA LEU A 164 15.26 4.37 -24.09
C LEU A 164 15.72 3.70 -25.38
N ARG A 165 15.16 2.53 -25.69
CA ARG A 165 15.22 1.92 -27.02
C ARG A 165 13.81 1.62 -27.52
N LYS A 166 13.64 1.61 -28.85
CA LYS A 166 12.33 1.44 -29.48
C LYS A 166 11.70 0.09 -29.18
N ASN A 167 12.50 -0.97 -29.19
CA ASN A 167 12.15 -2.35 -28.89
C ASN A 167 13.43 -3.21 -28.68
N GLU A 168 13.26 -4.50 -28.44
CA GLU A 168 14.38 -5.43 -28.20
C GLU A 168 15.38 -5.51 -29.36
N ALA A 169 14.90 -5.45 -30.60
CA ALA A 169 15.72 -5.54 -31.80
C ALA A 169 16.42 -4.21 -32.17
N ALA A 170 16.10 -3.12 -31.48
CA ALA A 170 16.65 -1.80 -31.79
C ALA A 170 18.09 -1.67 -31.28
N THR A 171 19.00 -1.37 -32.19
CA THR A 171 20.41 -1.06 -31.87
C THR A 171 20.58 0.36 -31.33
N SER A 172 19.67 1.28 -31.67
CA SER A 172 19.72 2.65 -31.20
C SER A 172 19.19 2.77 -29.76
N ILE A 173 20.06 3.25 -28.88
CA ILE A 173 19.76 3.55 -27.48
C ILE A 173 19.95 5.06 -27.29
N GLY A 174 18.91 5.75 -26.86
CA GLY A 174 18.93 7.19 -26.56
C GLY A 174 18.80 7.45 -25.07
N ASP A 175 19.36 8.57 -24.60
CA ASP A 175 19.15 9.03 -23.22
C ASP A 175 17.91 9.94 -23.16
N VAL A 176 16.93 9.61 -22.33
CA VAL A 176 15.72 10.43 -22.15
C VAL A 176 15.75 11.29 -20.88
N MET A 177 16.50 10.88 -19.86
CA MET A 177 16.69 11.65 -18.63
C MET A 177 18.14 11.54 -18.17
N LYS A 178 18.69 12.62 -17.61
CA LYS A 178 20.05 12.67 -17.08
C LYS A 178 20.06 13.42 -15.76
N ALA A 179 20.62 12.79 -14.73
CA ALA A 179 20.96 13.44 -13.48
C ALA A 179 22.44 13.23 -13.20
N TYR A 180 23.06 14.24 -12.58
CA TYR A 180 24.45 14.20 -12.18
C TYR A 180 24.55 14.51 -10.71
N CYS A 181 25.56 13.95 -10.07
CA CYS A 181 25.97 14.36 -8.75
C CYS A 181 27.49 14.30 -8.67
N TYR A 182 28.06 15.07 -7.76
CA TYR A 182 29.50 15.17 -7.58
C TYR A 182 29.88 14.63 -6.21
N LEU A 183 30.90 13.80 -6.18
CA LEU A 183 31.46 13.25 -4.98
C LEU A 183 32.97 13.25 -5.12
N GLU A 184 33.67 13.88 -4.19
CA GLU A 184 35.12 13.88 -4.19
C GLU A 184 35.62 12.51 -3.74
N SER A 185 36.66 12.00 -4.39
CA SER A 185 37.25 10.69 -4.10
C SER A 185 38.12 10.77 -2.83
N THR A 186 37.47 10.93 -1.68
CA THR A 186 38.11 11.02 -0.37
C THR A 186 37.96 9.70 0.39
N LYS A 187 38.78 9.49 1.42
CA LYS A 187 38.74 8.28 2.27
C LYS A 187 37.50 8.22 3.18
N ASN A 188 36.73 9.30 3.27
CA ASN A 188 35.56 9.39 4.14
C ASN A 188 34.29 8.97 3.37
N PRO A 189 33.34 8.27 4.02
CA PRO A 189 32.12 7.78 3.38
C PRO A 189 31.14 8.93 3.16
N HIS A 190 31.42 9.77 2.17
CA HIS A 190 30.43 10.70 1.65
C HIS A 190 29.60 9.97 0.60
N MET A 191 28.27 10.13 0.69
CA MET A 191 27.33 9.60 -0.29
C MET A 191 26.76 10.74 -1.12
N CYS A 192 26.40 10.43 -2.36
CA CYS A 192 25.89 11.39 -3.32
C CYS A 192 24.77 10.72 -4.11
N THR A 193 23.56 11.31 -4.05
CA THR A 193 22.36 10.70 -4.64
C THR A 193 21.87 11.56 -5.80
N ALA A 194 21.88 10.98 -7.00
CA ALA A 194 21.27 11.57 -8.19
C ALA A 194 19.81 11.12 -8.28
N THR A 195 18.88 12.07 -8.18
CA THR A 195 17.43 11.82 -8.30
C THR A 195 16.87 12.58 -9.50
N GLN A 196 15.99 11.93 -10.25
CA GLN A 196 15.29 12.53 -11.40
C GLN A 196 13.92 11.89 -11.57
N GLY A 197 12.99 12.65 -12.13
CA GLY A 197 11.65 12.21 -12.47
C GLY A 197 11.09 13.05 -13.61
N ASP A 198 10.46 12.44 -14.60
CA ASP A 198 9.86 13.17 -15.72
C ASP A 198 8.64 12.42 -16.29
N LEU A 199 7.81 13.16 -17.01
CA LEU A 199 6.66 12.65 -17.74
C LEU A 199 7.02 12.35 -19.19
N ILE A 200 6.98 11.09 -19.57
CA ILE A 200 7.40 10.63 -20.90
C ILE A 200 6.25 9.94 -21.61
N LEU A 201 5.99 10.35 -22.86
CA LEU A 201 5.14 9.59 -23.77
C LEU A 201 5.91 8.37 -24.26
N LEU A 202 5.42 7.18 -23.91
CA LEU A 202 6.04 5.91 -24.31
C LEU A 202 5.08 5.14 -25.19
N GLU A 203 5.62 4.49 -26.22
CA GLU A 203 4.87 3.60 -27.11
C GLU A 203 4.93 2.16 -26.60
N LYS A 204 3.89 1.38 -26.92
CA LYS A 204 3.92 -0.07 -26.71
C LYS A 204 5.18 -0.69 -27.33
N GLY A 205 5.88 -1.49 -26.54
CA GLY A 205 7.13 -2.17 -26.93
C GLY A 205 8.39 -1.36 -26.68
N ASN A 206 8.30 -0.07 -26.33
CA ASN A 206 9.47 0.69 -25.86
C ASN A 206 10.10 0.02 -24.65
N GLN A 207 11.42 0.18 -24.53
CA GLN A 207 12.19 -0.40 -23.43
C GLN A 207 13.06 0.64 -22.75
N LEU A 208 12.98 0.67 -21.42
CA LEU A 208 13.72 1.58 -20.57
C LEU A 208 14.75 0.82 -19.72
N SER A 209 15.93 1.40 -19.53
CA SER A 209 16.92 0.91 -18.56
C SER A 209 17.58 2.08 -17.83
N LEU A 210 18.24 1.80 -16.71
CA LEU A 210 18.98 2.79 -15.95
C LEU A 210 20.48 2.53 -16.11
N TRP A 211 21.18 3.53 -16.64
CA TRP A 211 22.61 3.48 -16.89
C TRP A 211 23.38 4.40 -15.95
N VAL A 212 24.52 3.92 -15.48
CA VAL A 212 25.49 4.66 -14.68
C VAL A 212 26.89 4.51 -15.29
N GLN A 213 27.77 5.44 -14.97
CA GLN A 213 29.13 5.43 -15.51
C GLN A 213 29.93 4.19 -15.08
N ASP A 214 29.87 3.84 -13.79
CA ASP A 214 30.54 2.67 -13.22
C ASP A 214 29.66 2.08 -12.11
N LEU A 215 29.33 0.80 -12.27
CA LEU A 215 28.52 0.02 -11.34
C LEU A 215 29.22 -0.15 -9.98
N SER A 216 30.56 -0.13 -9.94
CA SER A 216 31.34 -0.30 -8.70
C SER A 216 31.24 0.88 -7.74
N LEU A 217 30.74 2.03 -8.23
CA LEU A 217 30.55 3.25 -7.45
C LEU A 217 29.15 3.34 -6.83
N VAL A 218 28.21 2.51 -7.30
CA VAL A 218 26.81 2.51 -6.86
C VAL A 218 26.67 1.85 -5.50
N ASP A 219 25.81 2.43 -4.67
CA ASP A 219 25.32 1.83 -3.45
C ASP A 219 24.14 0.88 -3.73
N TYR A 220 24.28 -0.36 -3.26
CA TYR A 220 23.33 -1.45 -3.43
C TYR A 220 22.56 -1.76 -2.15
N GLU A 221 22.74 -0.97 -1.09
CA GLU A 221 21.88 -1.06 0.09
C GLU A 221 20.41 -0.86 -0.29
N GLU A 222 19.54 -1.56 0.44
CA GLU A 222 18.11 -1.57 0.15
C GLU A 222 17.54 -0.16 0.16
N GLY A 223 16.88 0.23 -0.93
CA GLY A 223 16.27 1.55 -1.07
C GLY A 223 17.25 2.69 -1.38
N ALA A 224 18.57 2.48 -1.38
CA ALA A 224 19.55 3.50 -1.78
C ALA A 224 19.48 3.80 -3.28
N THR A 225 19.32 2.74 -4.09
CA THR A 225 19.20 2.81 -5.55
C THR A 225 17.93 2.10 -6.03
N ASN A 226 17.09 2.82 -6.78
CA ASN A 226 15.86 2.28 -7.34
C ASN A 226 15.48 2.97 -8.67
N PHE A 227 14.66 2.26 -9.44
CA PHE A 227 14.10 2.75 -10.69
C PHE A 227 12.62 2.42 -10.74
N GLY A 228 11.78 3.35 -11.16
CA GLY A 228 10.37 3.07 -11.23
C GLY A 228 9.64 3.87 -12.28
N ILE A 229 8.47 3.35 -12.61
CA ILE A 229 7.61 3.86 -13.66
C ILE A 229 6.17 3.52 -13.33
N TYR A 230 5.25 4.43 -13.60
CA TYR A 230 3.82 4.12 -13.60
C TYR A 230 3.05 4.92 -14.65
N LYS A 231 2.02 4.31 -15.21
CA LYS A 231 1.12 4.91 -16.19
C LYS A 231 0.16 5.88 -15.52
N LEU A 232 -0.08 7.02 -16.15
CA LEU A 232 -1.07 8.00 -15.70
C LEU A 232 -2.47 7.74 -16.25
#